data_AF-A0A7X7QUG3-F1
#
_entry.id   AF-A0A7X7QUG3-F1
#
_cell.length_a   1.000
_cell.length_b   1.000
_cell.length_c   1.000
_cell.angle_alpha   90.00
_cell.angle_beta   90.00
_cell.angle_gamma   90.00
#
_symmetry.space_group_name_H-M   'P 1'
#
loop_
_entity.id
_entity.type
_entity.pdbx_description
1 polymer ?
#
loop_
_entity_poly.entity_id
_entity_poly.type
_entity_poly.pdbx_seq_one_letter_code
_entity_poly.pdbx_strand_id
1 'polypeptide(L)'
;MKSLNIAIIATSLFMSACLGKPFQTDRTLADQLSEEKKYDEAVAAYLRHIKHRLSVKNRPKWENPHIYLLDIGDLYLDQGNVSEALRYYQSAEEKGVKPGYCNDRYRYVATWYEKQGRLREALEHLNHFESKDPFLFGLMQDRIAKQIVAEEEGDHTK
;
A
#
# COMPACT_ATOMS: atom_id res chain seq x y z
N MET A 1 -52.06 28.21 -20.52
CA MET A 1 -51.86 28.46 -19.08
C MET A 1 -50.94 27.36 -18.51
N LYS A 2 -49.78 27.79 -17.98
CA LYS A 2 -48.89 27.14 -16.98
C LYS A 2 -48.24 25.80 -17.38
N SER A 3 -46.99 25.78 -17.87
CA SER A 3 -45.68 25.94 -17.20
C SER A 3 -45.13 24.64 -16.59
N LEU A 4 -44.12 24.10 -17.29
CA LEU A 4 -42.81 23.60 -16.82
C LEU A 4 -42.70 23.12 -15.36
N ASN A 5 -42.23 21.87 -15.18
CA ASN A 5 -41.25 21.59 -14.12
C ASN A 5 -40.25 20.50 -14.58
N ILE A 6 -39.00 20.95 -14.67
CA ILE A 6 -37.76 20.19 -14.86
C ILE A 6 -37.14 20.01 -13.46
N ALA A 7 -36.71 18.80 -13.09
CA ALA A 7 -35.54 18.51 -12.22
C ALA A 7 -35.50 17.02 -11.84
N ILE A 8 -34.64 16.20 -12.45
CA ILE A 8 -33.30 15.81 -11.94
C ILE A 8 -33.37 14.90 -10.72
N ILE A 9 -33.09 13.60 -10.88
CA ILE A 9 -31.84 12.97 -10.37
C ILE A 9 -31.41 11.91 -11.38
N ALA A 10 -30.42 12.28 -12.21
CA ALA A 10 -29.54 11.34 -12.85
C ALA A 10 -28.58 10.79 -11.80
N THR A 11 -28.63 9.49 -11.51
CA THR A 11 -27.46 8.73 -11.06
C THR A 11 -27.34 7.49 -11.94
N SER A 12 -26.76 7.75 -13.11
CA SER A 12 -25.75 6.93 -13.77
C SER A 12 -25.99 5.42 -13.82
N LEU A 13 -26.66 5.00 -14.90
CA LEU A 13 -26.05 4.16 -15.93
C LEU A 13 -25.08 3.06 -15.44
N PHE A 14 -25.58 1.85 -15.19
CA PHE A 14 -24.79 0.62 -15.38
C PHE A 14 -25.73 -0.57 -15.68
N MET A 15 -26.58 -0.42 -16.72
CA MET A 15 -26.92 -1.58 -17.55
C MET A 15 -25.75 -1.78 -18.50
N SER A 16 -24.73 -2.53 -18.08
CA SER A 16 -23.76 -3.10 -19.00
C SER A 16 -24.14 -4.54 -19.31
N ALA A 17 -24.04 -4.84 -20.59
CA ALA A 17 -24.67 -5.93 -21.29
C ALA A 17 -24.19 -7.32 -20.85
N CYS A 18 -25.04 -8.30 -21.18
CA CYS A 18 -24.86 -9.73 -21.03
C CYS A 18 -23.51 -10.23 -21.59
N LEU A 19 -22.49 -10.31 -20.74
CA LEU A 19 -21.42 -11.32 -20.68
C LEU A 19 -20.84 -11.19 -19.25
N GLY A 20 -21.07 -12.20 -18.41
CA GLY A 20 -20.95 -12.14 -16.95
C GLY A 20 -19.56 -11.78 -16.42
N LYS A 21 -19.26 -10.48 -16.30
CA LYS A 21 -18.27 -10.00 -15.33
C LYS A 21 -18.98 -9.84 -13.99
N PRO A 22 -18.49 -10.45 -12.89
CA PRO A 22 -19.08 -10.23 -11.57
C PRO A 22 -19.06 -8.73 -11.25
N PHE A 23 -20.00 -8.26 -10.44
CA PHE A 23 -20.02 -6.88 -9.94
C PHE A 23 -18.63 -6.53 -9.34
N GLN A 24 -17.83 -5.76 -10.07
CA GLN A 24 -16.48 -5.38 -9.66
C GLN A 24 -16.59 -4.20 -8.69
N THR A 25 -16.13 -4.42 -7.47
CA THR A 25 -15.88 -3.32 -6.53
C THR A 25 -14.64 -2.53 -6.97
N ASP A 26 -14.53 -1.24 -6.62
CA ASP A 26 -13.31 -0.46 -6.89
C ASP A 26 -12.06 -1.12 -6.30
N ARG A 27 -12.20 -1.85 -5.17
CA ARG A 27 -11.12 -2.68 -4.60
C ARG A 27 -10.66 -3.77 -5.56
N THR A 28 -11.58 -4.61 -6.03
CA THR A 28 -11.24 -5.72 -6.96
C THR A 28 -10.71 -5.20 -8.29
N LEU A 29 -11.18 -4.03 -8.74
CA LEU A 29 -10.63 -3.36 -9.91
C LEU A 29 -9.20 -2.89 -9.66
N ALA A 30 -8.92 -2.30 -8.50
CA ALA A 30 -7.58 -1.88 -8.12
C ALA A 30 -6.58 -3.06 -8.10
N ASP A 31 -6.98 -4.18 -7.51
CA ASP A 31 -6.17 -5.41 -7.49
C ASP A 31 -5.83 -5.88 -8.92
N GLN A 32 -6.84 -5.92 -9.81
CA GLN A 32 -6.64 -6.32 -11.20
C GLN A 32 -5.71 -5.34 -11.96
N LEU A 33 -5.90 -4.04 -11.77
CA LEU A 33 -5.06 -3.01 -12.40
C LEU A 33 -3.61 -3.08 -11.89
N SER A 34 -3.42 -3.42 -10.61
CA SER A 34 -2.10 -3.68 -10.03
C SER A 34 -1.41 -4.87 -10.70
N GLU A 35 -2.11 -5.99 -10.88
CA GLU A 35 -1.60 -7.17 -11.60
C GLU A 35 -1.22 -6.84 -13.05
N GLU A 36 -2.00 -5.97 -13.70
CA GLU A 36 -1.72 -5.44 -15.04
C GLU A 36 -0.63 -4.35 -15.07
N LYS A 37 -0.05 -4.01 -13.91
CA LYS A 37 0.95 -2.93 -13.71
C LYS A 37 0.48 -1.55 -14.14
N LYS A 38 -0.84 -1.33 -14.18
CA LYS A 38 -1.48 -0.03 -14.41
C LYS A 38 -1.58 0.72 -13.08
N TYR A 39 -0.42 1.07 -12.53
CA TYR A 39 -0.29 1.54 -11.17
C TYR A 39 -1.11 2.81 -10.87
N ASP A 40 -1.08 3.81 -11.74
CA ASP A 40 -1.84 5.06 -11.52
C ASP A 40 -3.35 4.82 -11.46
N GLU A 41 -3.85 3.94 -12.34
CA GLU A 41 -5.26 3.55 -12.36
C GLU A 41 -5.63 2.73 -11.12
N ALA A 42 -4.74 1.83 -10.67
CA ALA A 42 -4.90 1.04 -9.47
C ALA A 42 -4.96 1.93 -8.21
N VAL A 43 -4.04 2.90 -8.09
CA VAL A 43 -4.04 3.90 -7.01
C VAL A 43 -5.34 4.69 -7.01
N ALA A 44 -5.79 5.17 -8.17
CA ALA A 44 -7.06 5.88 -8.28
C ALA A 44 -8.25 5.00 -7.85
N ALA A 45 -8.26 3.72 -8.20
CA ALA A 45 -9.30 2.78 -7.80
C ALA A 45 -9.29 2.50 -6.29
N TYR A 46 -8.13 2.28 -5.66
CA TYR A 46 -8.05 2.17 -4.20
C TYR A 46 -8.53 3.43 -3.49
N LEU A 47 -8.16 4.62 -3.97
CA LEU A 47 -8.61 5.89 -3.37
C LEU A 47 -10.13 6.07 -3.49
N ARG A 48 -10.74 5.69 -4.63
CA ARG A 48 -12.21 5.68 -4.77
C ARG A 48 -12.86 4.70 -3.80
N HIS A 49 -12.29 3.50 -3.65
CA HIS A 49 -12.77 2.49 -2.70
C HIS A 49 -12.72 3.01 -1.26
N ILE A 50 -11.60 3.61 -0.83
CA ILE A 50 -11.46 4.23 0.50
C ILE A 50 -12.56 5.27 0.70
N LYS A 51 -12.71 6.20 -0.25
CA LYS A 51 -13.74 7.27 -0.19
C LYS A 51 -15.15 6.70 -0.09
N HIS A 52 -15.47 5.71 -0.91
CA HIS A 52 -16.77 5.04 -0.87
C HIS A 52 -17.01 4.38 0.49
N ARG A 53 -16.06 3.57 0.98
CA ARG A 53 -16.19 2.91 2.29
C ARG A 53 -16.36 3.92 3.41
N LEU A 54 -15.65 5.04 3.39
CA LEU A 54 -15.79 6.13 4.36
C LEU A 54 -17.19 6.75 4.36
N SER A 55 -17.87 6.80 3.22
CA SER A 55 -19.24 7.33 3.09
C SER A 55 -20.35 6.41 3.60
N VAL A 56 -20.06 5.11 3.77
CA VAL A 56 -21.05 4.12 4.25
C VAL A 56 -21.39 4.37 5.72
N LYS A 57 -22.63 4.77 6.02
CA LYS A 57 -23.09 5.13 7.37
C LYS A 57 -23.01 3.97 8.38
N ASN A 58 -23.39 2.76 7.95
CA ASN A 58 -23.46 1.58 8.82
C ASN A 58 -22.27 0.63 8.60
N ARG A 59 -21.06 1.19 8.46
CA ARG A 59 -19.83 0.41 8.31
C ARG A 59 -19.50 -0.33 9.63
N PRO A 60 -19.00 -1.57 9.58
CA PRO A 60 -18.53 -2.26 10.78
C PRO A 60 -17.51 -1.43 11.56
N LYS A 61 -17.63 -1.35 12.89
CA LYS A 61 -16.74 -0.54 13.74
C LYS A 61 -15.27 -0.95 13.65
N TRP A 62 -15.01 -2.23 13.39
CA TRP A 62 -13.65 -2.77 13.26
C TRP A 62 -12.98 -2.40 11.93
N GLU A 63 -13.74 -1.90 10.96
CA GLU A 63 -13.22 -1.58 9.65
C GLU A 63 -12.56 -0.19 9.63
N ASN A 64 -11.27 -0.18 9.29
CA ASN A 64 -10.55 1.02 8.91
C ASN A 64 -10.24 0.98 7.40
N PRO A 65 -10.98 1.71 6.55
CA PRO A 65 -10.73 1.73 5.11
C PRO A 65 -9.34 2.21 4.72
N HIS A 66 -8.65 2.98 5.57
CA HIS A 66 -7.30 3.46 5.26
C HIS A 66 -6.25 2.34 5.21
N ILE A 67 -6.60 1.09 5.53
CA ILE A 67 -5.72 -0.07 5.32
C ILE A 67 -5.24 -0.18 3.86
N TYR A 68 -6.06 0.24 2.89
CA TYR A 68 -5.70 0.24 1.46
C TYR A 68 -4.65 1.31 1.09
N LEU A 69 -4.30 2.22 2.00
CA LEU A 69 -3.12 3.08 1.81
C LEU A 69 -1.83 2.25 1.86
N LEU A 70 -1.82 1.12 2.58
CA LEU A 70 -0.68 0.19 2.56
C LEU A 70 -0.53 -0.44 1.18
N ASP A 71 -1.63 -0.88 0.56
CA ASP A 71 -1.58 -1.45 -0.79
C ASP A 71 -1.13 -0.40 -1.82
N ILE A 72 -1.58 0.86 -1.68
CA ILE A 72 -1.06 1.96 -2.52
C ILE A 72 0.45 2.15 -2.33
N GLY A 73 0.93 2.10 -1.08
CA GLY A 73 2.37 2.19 -0.80
C GLY A 73 3.16 1.05 -1.45
N ASP A 74 2.61 -0.17 -1.45
CA ASP A 74 3.24 -1.33 -2.11
C ASP A 74 3.39 -1.09 -3.62
N LEU A 75 2.39 -0.49 -4.29
CA LEU A 75 2.47 -0.16 -5.72
C LEU A 75 3.63 0.81 -6.01
N TYR A 76 3.81 1.84 -5.17
CA TYR A 76 4.94 2.77 -5.32
C TYR A 76 6.28 2.09 -5.05
N LEU A 77 6.34 1.17 -4.08
CA LEU A 77 7.55 0.40 -3.79
C LEU A 77 7.92 -0.52 -4.97
N ASP A 78 6.95 -1.14 -5.61
CA ASP A 78 7.14 -1.97 -6.82
C ASP A 78 7.68 -1.17 -8.01
N GLN A 79 7.35 0.13 -8.08
CA GLN A 79 7.92 1.08 -9.04
C GLN A 79 9.31 1.60 -8.64
N GLY A 80 9.83 1.21 -7.47
CA GLY A 80 11.07 1.71 -6.89
C GLY A 80 10.95 3.11 -6.27
N ASN A 81 9.74 3.64 -6.14
CA ASN A 81 9.49 4.93 -5.50
C ASN A 81 9.31 4.76 -3.99
N VAL A 82 10.43 4.52 -3.31
CA VAL A 82 10.46 4.28 -1.85
C VAL A 82 9.90 5.48 -1.07
N SER A 83 10.18 6.71 -1.50
CA SER A 83 9.71 7.90 -0.77
C SER A 83 8.18 7.99 -0.76
N GLU A 84 7.52 7.74 -1.89
CA GLU A 84 6.06 7.75 -1.93
C GLU A 84 5.47 6.56 -1.18
N ALA A 85 6.09 5.38 -1.25
CA ALA A 85 5.68 4.22 -0.47
C ALA A 85 5.65 4.54 1.04
N LEU A 86 6.73 5.13 1.57
CA LEU A 86 6.81 5.53 2.97
C LEU A 86 5.77 6.58 3.35
N ARG A 87 5.50 7.55 2.47
CA ARG A 87 4.45 8.56 2.70
C ARG A 87 3.08 7.91 2.89
N TYR A 88 2.75 6.89 2.09
CA TYR A 88 1.48 6.18 2.21
C TYR A 88 1.41 5.28 3.44
N TYR A 89 2.50 4.60 3.81
CA TYR A 89 2.55 3.80 5.04
C TYR A 89 2.40 4.67 6.30
N GLN A 90 3.07 5.82 6.33
CA GLN A 90 2.94 6.80 7.42
C GLN A 90 1.51 7.36 7.46
N SER A 91 0.92 7.68 6.31
CA SER A 91 -0.47 8.13 6.25
C SER A 91 -1.44 7.05 6.78
N ALA A 92 -1.24 5.78 6.46
CA ALA A 92 -2.04 4.69 7.02
C ALA A 92 -1.96 4.64 8.55
N GLU A 93 -0.75 4.76 9.10
CA GLU A 93 -0.50 4.81 10.54
C GLU A 93 -1.20 6.00 11.21
N GLU A 94 -1.06 7.21 10.67
CA GLU A 94 -1.73 8.43 11.14
C GLU A 94 -3.26 8.30 11.11
N LYS A 95 -3.80 7.53 10.15
CA LYS A 95 -5.24 7.23 10.04
C LYS A 95 -5.69 6.07 10.93
N GLY A 96 -4.82 5.59 11.83
CA GLY A 96 -5.14 4.58 12.83
C GLY A 96 -5.22 3.16 12.27
N VAL A 97 -4.52 2.86 11.17
CA VAL A 97 -4.29 1.46 10.77
C VAL A 97 -3.41 0.82 11.84
N LYS A 98 -3.70 -0.43 12.19
CA LYS A 98 -3.04 -1.09 13.33
C LYS A 98 -1.52 -1.13 13.10
N PRO A 99 -0.70 -0.81 14.12
CA PRO A 99 0.76 -0.75 13.99
C PRO A 99 1.39 -1.99 13.36
N GLY A 100 0.91 -3.20 13.68
CA GLY A 100 1.42 -4.43 13.07
C GLY A 100 1.38 -4.44 11.54
N TYR A 101 0.29 -3.94 10.93
CA TYR A 101 0.20 -3.87 9.47
C TYR A 101 1.16 -2.82 8.87
N CYS A 102 1.36 -1.69 9.55
CA CYS A 102 2.29 -0.65 9.11
C CYS A 102 3.76 -1.10 9.28
N ASN A 103 4.08 -1.73 10.43
CA ASN A 103 5.41 -2.26 10.73
C ASN A 103 5.82 -3.34 9.72
N ASP A 104 4.88 -4.19 9.30
CA ASP A 104 5.09 -5.14 8.21
C ASP A 104 5.50 -4.46 6.90
N ARG A 105 4.97 -3.28 6.59
CA ARG A 105 5.34 -2.51 5.39
C ARG A 105 6.68 -1.81 5.51
N TYR A 106 7.01 -1.23 6.67
CA TYR A 106 8.37 -0.73 6.91
C TYR A 106 9.39 -1.86 6.79
N ARG A 107 9.09 -3.04 7.32
CA ARG A 107 9.92 -4.25 7.14
C ARG A 107 10.05 -4.65 5.67
N TYR A 108 8.98 -4.54 4.90
CA TYR A 108 8.97 -4.91 3.49
C TYR A 108 9.90 -4.04 2.65
N VAL A 109 10.03 -2.75 2.95
CA VAL A 109 11.00 -1.86 2.30
C VAL A 109 12.45 -2.31 2.54
N ALA A 110 12.79 -2.75 3.76
CA ALA A 110 14.12 -3.31 4.02
C ALA A 110 14.40 -4.56 3.16
N THR A 111 13.42 -5.46 3.08
CA THR A 111 13.48 -6.66 2.20
C THR A 111 13.63 -6.27 0.73
N TRP A 112 12.97 -5.19 0.30
CA TRP A 112 13.05 -4.69 -1.07
C TRP A 112 14.45 -4.20 -1.43
N TYR A 113 15.11 -3.46 -0.51
CA TYR A 113 16.52 -3.09 -0.66
C TYR A 113 17.45 -4.31 -0.66
N GLU A 114 17.25 -5.23 0.29
CA GLU A 114 18.06 -6.45 0.41
C GLU A 114 18.05 -7.28 -0.88
N LYS A 115 16.87 -7.45 -1.51
CA LYS A 115 16.73 -8.16 -2.80
C LYS A 115 17.51 -7.53 -3.96
N GLN A 116 17.90 -6.26 -3.83
CA GLN A 116 18.75 -5.56 -4.81
C GLN A 116 20.23 -5.55 -4.43
N GLY A 117 20.64 -6.26 -3.37
CA GLY A 117 21.99 -6.20 -2.81
C GLY A 117 22.30 -4.89 -2.09
N ARG A 118 21.29 -4.07 -1.82
CA ARG A 118 21.41 -2.74 -1.21
C ARG A 118 21.36 -2.84 0.31
N LEU A 119 22.28 -3.62 0.88
CA LEU A 119 22.24 -4.03 2.29
C LEU A 119 22.40 -2.85 3.25
N ARG A 120 23.23 -1.86 2.90
CA ARG A 120 23.43 -0.67 3.74
C ARG A 120 22.16 0.16 3.82
N GLU A 121 21.46 0.38 2.70
CA GLU A 121 20.17 1.08 2.72
C GLU A 121 19.09 0.28 3.47
N ALA A 122 19.09 -1.05 3.35
CA ALA A 122 18.19 -1.89 4.12
C ALA A 122 18.41 -1.73 5.63
N LEU A 123 19.67 -1.72 6.08
CA LEU A 123 20.02 -1.56 7.49
C LEU A 123 19.69 -0.15 8.01
N GLU A 124 20.04 0.89 7.25
CA GLU A 124 19.70 2.28 7.59
C GLU A 124 18.19 2.48 7.73
N HIS A 125 17.43 1.93 6.80
CA HIS A 125 15.97 1.97 6.84
C HIS A 125 15.41 1.27 8.08
N LEU A 126 15.93 0.09 8.45
CA LEU A 126 15.51 -0.59 9.68
C LEU A 126 15.85 0.21 10.94
N ASN A 127 17.04 0.82 11.00
CA ASN A 127 17.45 1.67 12.13
C ASN A 127 16.51 2.87 12.30
N HIS A 128 16.04 3.46 11.19
CA HIS A 128 15.09 4.58 11.25
C HIS A 128 13.76 4.20 11.91
N PHE A 129 13.31 2.95 11.76
CA PHE A 129 12.03 2.47 12.28
C PHE A 129 12.14 1.58 13.52
N GLU A 130 13.35 1.34 14.05
CA GLU A 130 13.64 0.41 15.16
C GLU A 130 12.69 0.58 16.35
N SER A 131 12.44 1.82 16.77
CA SER A 131 11.59 2.13 17.92
C SER A 131 10.13 1.68 17.77
N LYS A 132 9.64 1.45 16.54
CA LYS A 132 8.25 1.04 16.30
C LYS A 132 8.00 -0.43 16.64
N ASP A 133 9.01 -1.28 16.46
CA ASP A 133 8.97 -2.70 16.81
C ASP A 133 10.41 -3.24 16.96
N PRO A 134 11.04 -3.03 18.13
CA PRO A 134 12.45 -3.39 18.33
C PRO A 134 12.72 -4.87 18.12
N PHE A 135 11.74 -5.74 18.41
CA PHE A 135 11.90 -7.17 18.20
C PHE A 135 11.88 -7.52 16.72
N LEU A 136 10.89 -7.01 15.97
CA LEU A 136 10.76 -7.28 14.54
C LEU A 136 11.96 -6.76 13.75
N PHE A 137 12.37 -5.51 13.99
CA PHE A 137 13.46 -4.89 13.24
C PHE A 137 14.83 -5.38 13.70
N GLY A 138 15.02 -5.62 15.01
CA GLY A 138 16.25 -6.14 15.59
C GLY A 138 16.73 -7.44 14.95
N LEU A 139 15.82 -8.39 14.73
CA LEU A 139 16.15 -9.67 14.08
C LEU A 139 16.66 -9.47 12.64
N MET A 140 16.12 -8.50 11.91
CA MET A 140 16.55 -8.23 10.55
C MET A 140 17.84 -7.42 10.48
N GLN A 141 18.02 -6.47 11.39
CA GLN A 141 19.26 -5.70 11.53
C GLN A 141 20.44 -6.64 11.78
N ASP A 142 20.33 -7.56 12.75
CA ASP A 142 21.39 -8.54 13.06
C ASP A 142 21.73 -9.41 11.83
N ARG A 143 20.71 -9.94 11.14
CA ARG A 143 20.90 -10.75 9.93
C ARG A 143 21.60 -9.96 8.81
N ILE A 144 21.14 -8.74 8.51
CA ILE A 144 21.70 -7.92 7.43
C ILE A 144 23.12 -7.46 7.78
N ALA A 145 23.38 -7.09 9.03
CA ALA A 145 24.73 -6.73 9.49
C ALA A 145 25.72 -7.88 9.28
N LYS A 146 25.33 -9.12 9.61
CA LYS A 146 26.14 -10.32 9.35
C LYS A 146 26.43 -10.52 7.85
N GLN A 147 25.46 -10.26 6.99
CA GLN A 147 25.66 -10.37 5.54
C GLN A 147 26.65 -9.32 5.04
N ILE A 148 26.57 -8.07 5.51
CA ILE A 148 27.52 -7.00 5.15
C ILE A 148 28.95 -7.40 5.53
N VAL A 149 29.16 -7.89 6.77
CA VAL A 149 30.48 -8.32 7.23
C VAL A 149 31.04 -9.45 6.35
N ALA A 150 30.20 -10.44 6.00
CA ALA A 150 30.63 -11.54 5.13
C ALA A 150 31.00 -11.08 3.72
N GLU A 151 30.32 -10.07 3.17
CA GLU A 151 30.67 -9.47 1.86
C GLU A 151 32.01 -8.74 1.92
N GLU A 152 32.28 -8.00 3.00
CA GLU A 152 33.55 -7.30 3.22
C GLU A 152 34.72 -8.29 3.36
N GLU A 153 34.56 -9.36 4.14
CA GLU A 153 35.59 -10.39 4.31
C GLU A 153 35.87 -11.19 3.02
N GLY A 154 34.82 -11.44 2.22
CA GLY A 154 34.91 -12.13 0.94
C GLY A 154 35.61 -11.33 -0.16
N ASP A 155 35.55 -10.00 -0.12
CA ASP A 155 36.24 -9.13 -1.07
C ASP A 155 37.74 -8.97 -0.76
N HIS A 156 38.16 -9.15 0.50
CA HIS A 156 39.58 -9.11 0.87
C HIS A 156 40.37 -10.38 0.52
N THR A 157 39.71 -11.42 0.01
CA THR A 157 40.33 -12.72 -0.32
C THR A 157 40.43 -13.01 -1.83
N LYS A 158 40.03 -12.06 -2.69
CA LYS A 158 40.21 -12.12 -4.15
C LYS A 158 41.33 -11.20 -4.62
#